data_AF-A0A662FT73-F1
#
_entry.id   AF-A0A662FT73-F1
#
_cell.length_a   1.000
_cell.length_b   1.000
_cell.length_c   1.000
_cell.angle_alpha   90.00
_cell.angle_beta   90.00
_cell.angle_gamma   90.00
#
_symmetry.space_group_name_H-M   'P 1'
#
loop_
_entity.id
_entity.type
_entity.pdbx_description
1 polymer ?
#
loop_
_entity_poly.entity_id
_entity_poly.type
_entity_poly.pdbx_seq_one_letter_code
_entity_poly.pdbx_strand_id
1 'polypeptide(L)'
;MRVKNIVRFIFINSLYALSLTYVLFQHVFTGRINVNSFIYALFFGLISTLYGYLAENLKQAFLGYVASVAASIFITIILVRYPIEAFIGSLAAELVTIFVLRNTVTYIAFIIFPVSVIFIPLGIYLSQR
;
A
#
# COMPACT_ATOMS: atom_id res chain seq x y z
N MET A 1 -22.85 -1.48 19.82
CA MET A 1 -21.36 -1.44 19.74
C MET A 1 -20.72 -2.12 18.53
N ARG A 2 -21.43 -2.84 17.63
CA ARG A 2 -20.78 -3.59 16.53
C ARG A 2 -20.55 -2.82 15.22
N VAL A 3 -21.52 -2.02 14.76
CA VAL A 3 -21.46 -1.38 13.43
C VAL A 3 -20.40 -0.27 13.36
N LYS A 4 -20.32 0.60 14.38
CA LYS A 4 -19.36 1.72 14.43
C LYS A 4 -17.90 1.25 14.32
N ASN A 5 -17.57 0.13 14.95
CA ASN A 5 -16.22 -0.43 14.93
C ASN A 5 -15.88 -1.06 13.57
N ILE A 6 -16.84 -1.72 12.92
CA ILE A 6 -16.66 -2.27 11.57
C ILE A 6 -16.46 -1.15 10.55
N VAL A 7 -17.28 -0.09 10.61
CA VAL A 7 -17.14 1.07 9.71
C VAL A 7 -15.79 1.76 9.92
N ARG A 8 -15.37 1.99 11.17
CA ARG A 8 -14.03 2.53 11.49
C ARG A 8 -12.92 1.65 10.89
N PHE A 9 -13.02 0.33 11.06
CA PHE A 9 -12.03 -0.61 10.53
C PHE A 9 -11.95 -0.55 9.01
N ILE A 10 -13.07 -0.61 8.30
CA ILE A 10 -13.10 -0.52 6.83
C ILE A 10 -12.51 0.81 6.38
N PHE A 11 -12.93 1.92 6.99
CA PHE A 11 -12.46 3.25 6.64
C PHE A 11 -10.95 3.39 6.80
N ILE A 12 -10.37 2.95 7.93
CA ILE A 12 -8.93 3.02 8.18
C ILE A 12 -8.15 2.17 7.17
N ASN A 13 -8.58 0.93 6.91
CA ASN A 13 -7.89 0.05 5.95
C ASN A 13 -8.00 0.56 4.52
N SER A 14 -9.12 1.17 4.14
CA SER A 14 -9.28 1.83 2.84
C SER A 14 -8.32 3.01 2.69
N LEU A 15 -8.22 3.89 3.70
CA LEU A 15 -7.26 5.01 3.67
C LEU A 15 -5.81 4.53 3.61
N TYR A 16 -5.49 3.47 4.36
CA TYR A 16 -4.17 2.87 4.34
C TYR A 16 -3.84 2.27 2.96
N ALA A 17 -4.79 1.54 2.36
CA ALA A 17 -4.65 0.98 1.01
C ALA A 17 -4.52 2.08 -0.06
N LEU A 18 -5.27 3.18 0.05
CA LEU A 18 -5.16 4.32 -0.88
C LEU A 18 -3.81 5.02 -0.75
N SER A 19 -3.32 5.21 0.48
CA SER A 19 -2.00 5.78 0.74
C SER A 19 -0.90 4.92 0.15
N LEU A 20 -1.00 3.59 0.30
CA LEU A 20 -0.06 2.66 -0.30
C LEU A 20 -0.15 2.68 -1.83
N THR A 21 -1.36 2.70 -2.38
CA THR A 21 -1.59 2.78 -3.84
C THR A 21 -0.87 3.98 -4.44
N TYR A 22 -0.96 5.15 -3.78
CA TYR A 22 -0.24 6.35 -4.25
C TYR A 22 1.27 6.11 -4.32
N VAL A 23 1.86 5.54 -3.28
CA VAL A 23 3.29 5.24 -3.21
C VAL A 23 3.71 4.24 -4.29
N LEU A 24 2.91 3.19 -4.51
CA LEU A 24 3.16 2.19 -5.55
C LEU A 24 3.03 2.80 -6.95
N PHE A 25 2.01 3.62 -7.18
CA PHE A 25 1.78 4.30 -8.45
C PHE A 25 3.00 5.18 -8.81
N GLN A 26 3.51 5.99 -7.87
CA GLN A 26 4.72 6.78 -8.10
C GLN A 26 5.95 5.91 -8.41
N HIS A 27 6.08 4.77 -7.71
CA HIS A 27 7.21 3.87 -7.93
C HIS A 27 7.17 3.19 -9.31
N VAL A 28 5.98 2.83 -9.79
CA VAL A 28 5.80 2.17 -11.10
C VAL A 28 6.36 3.01 -12.24
N PHE A 29 6.15 4.33 -12.23
CA PHE A 29 6.65 5.22 -13.30
C PHE A 29 8.14 5.55 -13.17
N THR A 30 8.69 5.49 -11.96
CA THR A 30 10.14 5.67 -11.76
C THR A 30 10.92 4.40 -12.10
N GLY A 31 10.34 3.22 -11.85
CA GLY A 31 10.82 1.91 -12.30
C GLY A 31 12.18 1.47 -11.74
N ARG A 32 12.79 2.28 -10.86
CA ARG A 32 14.09 2.02 -10.24
C ARG A 32 14.03 2.40 -8.77
N ILE A 33 14.59 1.54 -7.92
CA ILE A 33 14.81 1.86 -6.52
C ILE A 33 15.90 2.93 -6.46
N ASN A 34 15.50 4.14 -6.07
CA ASN A 34 16.38 5.29 -5.91
C ASN A 34 16.11 5.97 -4.56
N VAL A 35 16.88 7.00 -4.24
CA VAL A 35 16.73 7.75 -2.98
C VAL A 35 15.30 8.25 -2.77
N ASN A 36 14.64 8.75 -3.83
CA ASN A 36 13.27 9.22 -3.75
C ASN A 36 12.29 8.11 -3.37
N SER A 37 12.49 6.89 -3.88
CA SER A 37 11.70 5.73 -3.50
C SER A 37 11.82 5.45 -2.00
N PHE A 38 13.03 5.49 -1.44
CA PHE A 38 13.23 5.34 0.01
C PHE A 38 12.55 6.44 0.82
N ILE A 39 12.58 7.69 0.34
CA ILE A 39 11.89 8.81 0.98
C ILE A 39 10.38 8.55 1.03
N TYR A 40 9.76 8.15 -0.08
CA TYR A 40 8.33 7.80 -0.11
C TYR A 40 8.00 6.62 0.82
N ALA A 41 8.86 5.61 0.87
CA ALA A 41 8.70 4.48 1.78
C ALA A 41 8.77 4.91 3.25
N LEU A 42 9.69 5.81 3.63
CA LEU A 42 9.79 6.33 4.99
C LEU A 42 8.54 7.12 5.39
N PHE A 43 8.04 7.99 4.51
CA PHE A 43 6.75 8.67 4.75
C PHE A 43 5.60 7.68 4.90
N PHE A 44 5.59 6.61 4.10
CA PHE A 44 4.62 5.53 4.28
C PHE A 44 4.81 4.75 5.59
N GLY A 45 6.03 4.63 6.09
CA GLY A 45 6.32 4.11 7.43
C GLY A 45 5.66 4.94 8.53
N LEU A 46 5.70 6.27 8.44
CA LEU A 46 4.99 7.14 9.37
C LEU A 46 3.46 6.93 9.31
N ILE A 47 2.91 6.79 8.10
CA ILE A 47 1.50 6.41 7.92
C ILE A 47 1.21 5.03 8.53
N SER A 48 2.15 4.09 8.42
CA SER A 48 2.04 2.75 9.02
C SER A 48 2.05 2.80 10.55
N THR A 49 2.74 3.77 11.15
CA THR A 49 2.67 4.03 12.61
C THR A 49 1.30 4.53 13.00
N LEU A 50 0.75 5.52 12.26
CA LEU A 50 -0.59 6.03 12.51
C LEU A 50 -1.65 4.92 12.35
N TYR A 51 -1.49 4.08 11.33
CA TYR A 51 -2.35 2.91 11.10
C TYR A 51 -2.30 1.94 12.30
N GLY A 52 -1.10 1.58 12.75
CA GLY A 52 -0.92 0.72 13.92
C GLY A 52 -1.57 1.31 15.18
N TYR A 53 -1.37 2.61 15.42
CA TYR A 53 -1.96 3.33 16.54
C TYR A 53 -3.50 3.26 16.52
N LEU A 54 -4.11 3.43 15.35
CA LEU A 54 -5.56 3.39 15.20
C LEU A 54 -6.15 1.98 15.20
N ALA A 55 -5.35 0.97 14.89
CA ALA A 55 -5.79 -0.43 14.84
C ALA A 55 -5.83 -1.09 16.23
N GLU A 56 -4.99 -0.65 17.17
CA GLU A 56 -4.92 -1.05 18.59
C GLU A 56 -4.58 -2.55 18.83
N ASN A 57 -4.88 -3.44 17.89
CA ASN A 57 -4.67 -4.89 17.96
C ASN A 57 -3.73 -5.39 16.85
N LEU A 58 -2.65 -6.05 17.25
CA LEU A 58 -1.60 -6.57 16.36
C LEU A 58 -2.12 -7.51 15.26
N LYS A 59 -2.96 -8.48 15.64
CA LYS A 59 -3.49 -9.47 14.70
C LYS A 59 -4.37 -8.80 13.64
N GLN A 60 -5.24 -7.88 14.05
CA GLN A 60 -6.11 -7.15 13.13
C GLN A 60 -5.32 -6.20 12.23
N ALA A 61 -4.30 -5.53 12.77
CA ALA A 61 -3.44 -4.64 12.00
C ALA A 61 -2.67 -5.39 10.90
N PHE A 62 -2.09 -6.57 11.19
CA PHE A 62 -1.38 -7.33 10.16
C PHE A 62 -2.32 -7.96 9.13
N LEU A 63 -3.49 -8.44 9.52
CA LEU A 63 -4.50 -8.91 8.56
C LEU A 63 -4.97 -7.78 7.64
N GLY A 64 -5.24 -6.62 8.22
CA GLY A 64 -5.61 -5.42 7.47
C GLY A 64 -4.48 -4.95 6.56
N TYR A 65 -3.24 -4.95 7.02
CA TYR A 65 -2.06 -4.65 6.20
C TYR A 65 -1.96 -5.57 4.97
N VAL A 66 -2.07 -6.88 5.14
CA VAL A 66 -2.01 -7.83 4.02
C VAL A 66 -3.16 -7.59 3.03
N ALA A 67 -4.38 -7.35 3.52
CA ALA A 67 -5.52 -7.03 2.68
C ALA A 67 -5.31 -5.71 1.92
N SER A 68 -4.79 -4.68 2.59
CA SER A 68 -4.44 -3.39 1.99
C SER A 68 -3.35 -3.55 0.93
N VAL A 69 -2.31 -4.36 1.17
CA VAL A 69 -1.28 -4.66 0.16
C VAL A 69 -1.89 -5.26 -1.11
N ALA A 70 -2.73 -6.29 -0.97
CA ALA A 70 -3.40 -6.92 -2.10
C ALA A 70 -4.31 -5.92 -2.85
N ALA A 71 -5.10 -5.14 -2.12
CA ALA A 71 -5.97 -4.10 -2.69
C ALA A 71 -5.16 -3.03 -3.43
N SER A 72 -4.07 -2.54 -2.85
CA SER A 72 -3.23 -1.52 -3.46
C SER A 72 -2.53 -1.99 -4.73
N ILE A 73 -2.08 -3.25 -4.78
CA ILE A 73 -1.53 -3.84 -6.01
C ILE A 73 -2.60 -3.82 -7.11
N PHE A 74 -3.81 -4.32 -6.80
CA PHE A 74 -4.90 -4.39 -7.77
C PHE A 74 -5.33 -3.01 -8.28
N ILE A 75 -5.51 -2.05 -7.37
CA ILE A 75 -5.88 -0.67 -7.72
C ILE A 75 -4.76 -0.03 -8.57
N THR A 76 -3.49 -0.21 -8.21
CA THR A 76 -2.36 0.33 -8.97
C THR A 76 -2.34 -0.23 -10.40
N ILE A 77 -2.56 -1.54 -10.57
CA ILE A 77 -2.65 -2.15 -11.90
C ILE A 77 -3.79 -1.53 -12.70
N ILE A 78 -4.99 -1.39 -12.13
CA ILE A 78 -6.13 -0.80 -12.83
C ILE A 78 -5.84 0.65 -13.24
N LEU A 79 -5.31 1.46 -12.32
CA LEU A 79 -5.02 2.88 -12.56
C LEU A 79 -4.03 3.10 -13.71
N VAL A 80 -3.06 2.19 -13.87
CA VAL A 80 -2.07 2.28 -14.95
C VAL A 80 -2.59 1.63 -16.24
N ARG A 81 -3.25 0.47 -16.13
CA ARG A 81 -3.71 -0.30 -17.28
C ARG A 81 -4.85 0.40 -18.03
N TYR A 82 -5.87 0.86 -17.32
CA TYR A 82 -7.09 1.41 -17.91
C TYR A 82 -6.84 2.53 -18.93
N PRO A 83 -6.06 3.59 -18.62
CA PRO A 83 -5.79 4.63 -19.61
C PRO A 83 -5.01 4.08 -20.83
N ILE A 84 -4.09 3.14 -20.64
CA ILE A 84 -3.29 2.59 -21.75
C ILE A 84 -4.17 1.75 -22.68
N GLU A 85 -5.07 0.96 -22.11
CA GLU A 85 -6.04 0.18 -22.89
C GLU A 85 -6.98 1.08 -23.70
N ALA A 86 -7.46 2.18 -23.08
CA ALA A 86 -8.39 3.11 -23.71
C ALA A 86 -7.75 3.97 -24.82
N PHE A 87 -6.48 4.36 -24.66
CA PHE A 87 -5.82 5.33 -25.56
C PHE A 87 -4.77 4.73 -26.52
N ILE A 88 -4.24 3.53 -26.23
CA ILE A 88 -3.17 2.92 -27.03
C ILE A 88 -3.61 1.56 -27.61
N GLY A 89 -4.13 0.67 -26.77
CA GLY A 89 -4.65 -0.63 -27.19
C GLY A 89 -4.40 -1.76 -26.19
N SER A 90 -5.07 -2.89 -26.40
CA SER A 90 -5.08 -4.04 -25.47
C SER A 90 -3.71 -4.70 -25.28
N LEU A 91 -2.95 -4.90 -26.36
CA LEU A 91 -1.63 -5.53 -26.30
C LEU A 91 -0.65 -4.69 -25.45
N ALA A 92 -0.68 -3.37 -25.60
CA ALA A 92 0.14 -2.47 -24.78
C ALA A 92 -0.27 -2.52 -23.30
N ALA A 93 -1.57 -2.62 -23.03
CA ALA A 93 -2.12 -2.72 -21.68
C ALA A 93 -1.67 -4.01 -20.96
N GLU A 94 -1.60 -5.14 -21.67
CA GLU A 94 -1.09 -6.41 -21.12
C GLU A 94 0.39 -6.33 -20.77
N LEU A 95 1.23 -5.81 -21.67
CA LEU A 95 2.66 -5.64 -21.44
C LEU A 95 2.92 -4.75 -20.23
N VAL A 96 2.17 -3.64 -20.11
CA VAL A 96 2.30 -2.74 -18.96
C VAL A 96 1.80 -3.39 -17.68
N THR A 97 0.75 -4.21 -17.73
CA THR A 97 0.28 -4.95 -16.55
C THR A 97 1.38 -5.83 -15.96
N ILE A 98 2.12 -6.56 -16.79
CA ILE A 98 3.24 -7.41 -16.35
C ILE A 98 4.35 -6.55 -15.72
N PHE A 99 4.71 -5.43 -16.38
CA PHE A 99 5.71 -4.50 -15.88
C PHE A 99 5.33 -3.88 -14.53
N VAL A 100 4.09 -3.40 -14.40
CA VAL A 100 3.53 -2.81 -13.18
C VAL A 100 3.56 -3.82 -12.04
N LEU A 101 3.06 -5.03 -12.29
CA LEU A 101 3.00 -6.09 -11.29
C LEU A 101 4.40 -6.42 -10.77
N ARG A 102 5.37 -6.61 -11.68
CA ARG A 102 6.78 -6.88 -11.32
C ARG A 102 7.34 -5.79 -10.42
N ASN A 103 7.23 -4.53 -10.82
CA ASN A 103 7.83 -3.42 -10.08
C ASN A 103 7.16 -3.23 -8.72
N THR A 104 5.83 -3.34 -8.68
CA THR A 104 5.03 -3.21 -7.46
C THR A 104 5.40 -4.30 -6.45
N VAL A 105 5.42 -5.57 -6.88
CA VAL A 105 5.76 -6.70 -6.01
C VAL A 105 7.21 -6.60 -5.52
N THR A 106 8.15 -6.25 -6.40
CA THR A 106 9.56 -6.09 -6.03
C THR A 106 9.71 -4.99 -4.96
N TYR A 107 9.09 -3.84 -5.19
CA TYR A 107 9.18 -2.72 -4.26
C TYR A 107 8.51 -3.01 -2.92
N ILE A 108 7.39 -3.74 -2.93
CA ILE A 108 6.75 -4.18 -1.70
C ILE A 108 7.67 -5.13 -0.92
N ALA A 109 8.19 -6.17 -1.58
CA ALA A 109 9.00 -7.18 -0.92
C ALA A 109 10.28 -6.61 -0.30
N PHE A 110 10.97 -5.72 -1.01
CA PHE A 110 12.28 -5.24 -0.58
C PHE A 110 12.25 -3.95 0.24
N ILE A 111 11.17 -3.16 0.17
CA ILE A 111 11.14 -1.82 0.80
C ILE A 111 9.91 -1.64 1.67
N ILE A 112 8.70 -1.71 1.10
CA ILE A 112 7.48 -1.39 1.87
C ILE A 112 7.26 -2.39 3.00
N PHE A 113 7.43 -3.70 2.75
CA PHE A 113 7.22 -4.72 3.76
C PHE A 113 8.17 -4.58 4.96
N PRO A 114 9.50 -4.49 4.78
CA PRO A 114 10.42 -4.23 5.91
C PRO A 114 10.05 -2.97 6.70
N VAL A 115 9.71 -1.88 6.01
CA VAL A 115 9.32 -0.63 6.66
C VAL A 115 8.01 -0.82 7.47
N SER A 116 6.95 -1.34 6.86
CA SER A 116 5.66 -1.49 7.53
C SER A 116 5.72 -2.47 8.71
N VAL A 117 6.49 -3.57 8.60
CA VAL A 117 6.67 -4.54 9.70
C VAL A 117 7.30 -3.90 10.93
N ILE A 118 8.16 -2.89 10.77
CA ILE A 118 8.76 -2.16 11.88
C ILE A 118 7.79 -1.11 12.44
N PHE A 119 7.19 -0.29 11.57
CA PHE A 119 6.43 0.88 12.00
C PHE A 119 5.01 0.56 12.49
N ILE A 120 4.35 -0.51 12.02
CA ILE A 120 3.02 -0.91 12.49
C ILE A 120 3.05 -1.29 13.99
N PRO A 121 3.94 -2.18 14.47
CA PRO A 121 4.06 -2.48 15.89
C PRO A 121 4.41 -1.27 16.75
N LEU A 122 5.25 -0.34 16.25
CA LEU A 122 5.54 0.91 16.94
C LEU A 122 4.28 1.74 17.18
N GLY A 123 3.41 1.84 16.17
CA GLY A 123 2.12 2.51 16.29
C GLY A 123 1.24 1.90 17.37
N ILE A 124 1.13 0.56 17.39
CA ILE A 124 0.34 -0.17 18.38
C ILE A 124 0.90 0.01 19.79
N TYR A 125 2.23 -0.02 19.94
CA TYR A 125 2.86 0.22 21.24
C TYR A 125 2.53 1.63 21.78
N LEU A 126 2.51 2.63 20.90
CA LEU A 126 2.15 4.00 21.27
C LEU A 126 0.67 4.16 21.64
N SER A 127 -0.24 3.33 21.13
CA SER A 127 -1.67 3.40 21.50
C SER A 127 -1.99 2.77 22.85
N GLN A 128 -1.05 2.01 23.42
CA GLN A 128 -1.22 1.33 24.71
C GLN A 128 -0.66 2.15 25.89
N ARG A 129 -0.05 3.31 25.62
CA ARG A 129 0.35 4.30 26.63
C ARG A 129 -0.76 5.33 26.83
#